data_AF-A0A9P8ASF9-F1
#
_entry.id   AF-A0A9P8ASF9-F1
#
_cell.length_a   1.000
_cell.length_b   1.000
_cell.length_c   1.000
_cell.angle_alpha   90.00
_cell.angle_beta   90.00
_cell.angle_gamma   90.00
#
_symmetry.space_group_name_H-M   'P 1'
#
loop_
_entity.id
_entity.type
_entity.pdbx_description
1 polymer ?
#
loop_
_entity_poly.entity_id
_entity_poly.type
_entity_poly.pdbx_seq_one_letter_code
_entity_poly.pdbx_strand_id
1 'polypeptide(L)'
;MSFYYQPLRVPHPPNFPLFDTFVPKRASFWAHQHTQAMKTPKVTKLMNDLPKRMAPQFRKVRVENIASALRRHKFSNNIGVSRSSKLPDSNPPVPHGEDRDNMEELVASLDSTHLYILTAHRCQMAFDTNLTPEVMAQRMQKIEDRDAAASRVRLKHRQEREKAERKRRKQAQDDLRKKKQQEEEEAERLEQEHKRKLREAQQAKVSPPHTPPFKPTFQESPSATLYRLYESKWADLKAGNTMSIGHLTFMTFPWPTLERISGEVNLTFQNVRDFLLDPARPNSKDKSKKDILKEELLRWHPDKFIKVLPLVCENDREMVGTAAKTIGRLMMELLPEFTRV
;
A
#
# COMPACT_ATOMS: atom_id res chain seq x y z
N MET A 1 -21.36 18.55 78.37
CA MET A 1 -20.37 18.52 77.26
C MET A 1 -19.16 17.70 77.71
N SER A 2 -19.06 16.46 77.25
CA SER A 2 -17.85 15.63 77.35
C SER A 2 -17.98 14.53 76.30
N PHE A 3 -17.33 14.76 75.17
CA PHE A 3 -17.26 13.81 74.05
C PHE A 3 -16.16 12.79 74.33
N TYR A 4 -16.54 11.52 74.47
CA TYR A 4 -15.59 10.42 74.54
C TYR A 4 -15.01 10.17 73.13
N TYR A 5 -13.73 10.46 72.97
CA TYR A 5 -12.91 10.09 71.82
C TYR A 5 -12.56 8.60 71.90
N GLN A 6 -13.01 7.81 70.91
CA GLN A 6 -12.48 6.46 70.67
C GLN A 6 -11.25 6.56 69.75
N PRO A 7 -10.10 5.95 70.10
CA PRO A 7 -8.93 5.94 69.23
C PRO A 7 -9.06 4.91 68.11
N LEU A 8 -8.82 5.37 66.88
CA LEU A 8 -8.71 4.57 65.65
C LEU A 8 -7.56 3.56 65.76
N ARG A 9 -7.88 2.27 65.57
CA ARG A 9 -6.88 1.19 65.45
C ARG A 9 -6.25 1.21 64.06
N VAL A 10 -4.93 1.24 64.03
CA VAL A 10 -4.09 1.13 62.82
C VAL A 10 -4.03 -0.34 62.37
N PRO A 11 -4.21 -0.66 61.07
CA PRO A 11 -4.10 -2.03 60.58
C PRO A 11 -2.62 -2.46 60.46
N HIS A 12 -2.30 -3.64 60.99
CA HIS A 12 -1.01 -4.30 60.85
C HIS A 12 -0.77 -4.78 59.40
N PRO A 13 0.47 -4.69 58.87
CA PRO A 13 0.83 -5.27 57.58
C PRO A 13 1.02 -6.79 57.66
N PRO A 14 0.75 -7.54 56.57
CA PRO A 14 0.89 -8.99 56.54
C PRO A 14 2.34 -9.46 56.49
N ASN A 15 2.61 -10.53 57.24
CA ASN A 15 3.85 -11.31 57.29
C ASN A 15 4.31 -11.78 55.89
N PHE A 16 5.54 -11.43 55.51
CA PHE A 16 6.26 -12.05 54.40
C PHE A 16 7.15 -13.20 54.92
N PRO A 17 7.07 -14.41 54.34
CA PRO A 17 8.01 -15.48 54.67
C PRO A 17 9.38 -15.24 54.02
N LEU A 18 10.41 -15.25 54.87
CA LEU A 18 11.82 -15.42 54.52
C LEU A 18 12.02 -16.79 53.85
N PHE A 19 12.52 -16.81 52.62
CA PHE A 19 13.12 -18.01 52.04
C PHE A 19 14.42 -17.70 51.28
N ASP A 20 15.48 -18.18 51.92
CA ASP A 20 16.74 -18.78 51.44
C ASP A 20 17.38 -18.34 50.12
N THR A 21 18.58 -17.79 50.32
CA THR A 21 19.67 -17.62 49.36
C THR A 21 20.27 -18.98 48.95
N PHE A 22 19.84 -19.51 47.81
CA PHE A 22 20.51 -20.66 47.17
C PHE A 22 21.62 -20.19 46.22
N VAL A 23 22.87 -20.43 46.63
CA VAL A 23 24.10 -20.25 45.84
C VAL A 23 24.32 -21.48 44.95
N PRO A 24 24.46 -21.37 43.61
CA PRO A 24 24.86 -22.51 42.81
C PRO A 24 26.40 -22.60 42.72
N LYS A 25 26.94 -23.67 43.30
CA LYS A 25 28.33 -24.12 43.13
C LYS A 25 28.56 -24.64 41.71
N ARG A 26 29.68 -24.23 41.13
CA ARG A 26 30.33 -24.83 39.96
C ARG A 26 30.81 -26.26 40.29
N ALA A 27 30.41 -27.22 39.45
CA ALA A 27 31.14 -28.47 39.14
C ALA A 27 30.54 -28.99 37.81
N SER A 28 31.15 -28.82 36.65
CA SER A 28 32.13 -29.72 36.02
C SER A 28 31.97 -31.20 36.37
N PHE A 29 31.28 -31.98 35.51
CA PHE A 29 31.67 -33.36 35.16
C PHE A 29 30.76 -33.99 34.04
N TRP A 30 31.41 -34.74 33.14
CA TRP A 30 30.90 -35.65 32.07
C TRP A 30 30.31 -34.96 30.81
N ALA A 31 30.93 -34.95 29.62
CA ALA A 31 31.65 -35.97 28.83
C ALA A 31 30.83 -37.24 28.55
N HIS A 32 30.67 -37.52 27.25
CA HIS A 32 29.99 -38.66 26.60
C HIS A 32 28.47 -38.51 26.39
N GLN A 33 28.09 -38.08 25.18
CA GLN A 33 27.12 -38.86 24.42
C GLN A 33 27.35 -38.75 22.90
N HIS A 34 27.19 -39.91 22.29
CA HIS A 34 27.52 -40.29 20.93
C HIS A 34 26.68 -39.58 19.86
N THR A 35 27.34 -39.36 18.73
CA THR A 35 26.84 -39.37 17.35
C THR A 35 25.51 -40.13 17.15
N GLN A 36 24.45 -39.44 16.73
CA GLN A 36 23.45 -40.02 15.82
C GLN A 36 23.01 -38.99 14.78
N ALA A 37 23.49 -39.24 13.55
CA ALA A 37 23.04 -38.62 12.33
C ALA A 37 21.57 -38.99 12.08
N MET A 38 20.68 -37.98 12.04
CA MET A 38 19.32 -38.17 11.58
C MET A 38 19.28 -38.28 10.06
N LYS A 39 18.62 -39.34 9.64
CA LYS A 39 18.56 -39.90 8.29
C LYS A 39 17.73 -38.99 7.37
N THR A 40 18.24 -38.79 6.16
CA THR A 40 17.48 -38.26 5.02
C THR A 40 16.45 -39.30 4.54
N PRO A 41 15.23 -38.91 4.14
CA PRO A 41 14.34 -39.82 3.45
C PRO A 41 14.82 -40.04 2.00
N LYS A 42 15.13 -41.31 1.71
CA LYS A 42 15.28 -41.86 0.36
C LYS A 42 13.97 -41.64 -0.41
N VAL A 43 13.96 -40.71 -1.36
CA VAL A 43 12.99 -40.71 -2.44
C VAL A 43 13.57 -41.57 -3.57
N THR A 44 12.89 -42.67 -3.82
CA THR A 44 13.16 -43.69 -4.82
C THR A 44 13.15 -43.10 -6.23
N LYS A 45 14.15 -43.51 -7.01
CA LYS A 45 14.22 -43.44 -8.47
C LYS A 45 12.92 -43.99 -9.09
N LEU A 46 12.20 -43.16 -9.82
CA LEU A 46 11.39 -43.59 -10.96
C LEU A 46 12.05 -42.97 -12.20
N MET A 47 12.88 -43.76 -12.88
CA MET A 47 13.22 -43.52 -14.27
C MET A 47 12.08 -44.10 -15.09
N ASN A 48 11.36 -43.27 -15.84
CA ASN A 48 11.01 -43.46 -17.25
C ASN A 48 10.10 -42.30 -17.70
N ASP A 49 10.15 -42.03 -18.99
CA ASP A 49 9.38 -41.04 -19.76
C ASP A 49 9.90 -39.59 -19.78
N LEU A 50 10.76 -39.37 -20.78
CA LEU A 50 11.08 -38.08 -21.39
C LEU A 50 9.84 -37.55 -22.15
N PRO A 51 9.30 -36.36 -21.83
CA PRO A 51 8.57 -35.56 -22.79
C PRO A 51 9.55 -34.64 -23.53
N LYS A 52 9.45 -34.67 -24.86
CA LYS A 52 10.16 -33.80 -25.81
C LYS A 52 10.21 -32.36 -25.31
N ARG A 53 11.43 -31.90 -25.02
CA ARG A 53 11.80 -30.53 -24.71
C ARG A 53 11.41 -29.63 -25.88
N MET A 54 10.23 -29.00 -25.80
CA MET A 54 9.93 -27.87 -26.68
C MET A 54 10.87 -26.72 -26.32
N ALA A 55 11.55 -26.22 -27.34
CA ALA A 55 12.51 -25.15 -27.26
C ALA A 55 11.88 -23.89 -26.63
N PRO A 56 12.59 -23.17 -25.75
CA PRO A 56 12.19 -21.82 -25.41
C PRO A 56 12.39 -20.94 -26.65
N GLN A 57 11.29 -20.42 -27.19
CA GLN A 57 11.35 -19.33 -28.15
C GLN A 57 12.04 -18.14 -27.47
N PHE A 58 13.31 -17.97 -27.76
CA PHE A 58 14.05 -16.74 -27.48
C PHE A 58 13.31 -15.60 -28.18
N ARG A 59 12.69 -14.74 -27.37
CA ARG A 59 12.22 -13.42 -27.78
C ARG A 59 13.39 -12.66 -28.39
N LYS A 60 13.44 -12.62 -29.72
CA LYS A 60 14.12 -11.56 -30.47
C LYS A 60 13.34 -10.26 -30.23
N VAL A 61 13.69 -9.52 -29.19
CA VAL A 61 13.22 -8.14 -29.00
C VAL A 61 14.42 -7.27 -28.65
N ARG A 62 14.69 -6.33 -29.57
CA ARG A 62 15.50 -5.11 -29.43
C ARG A 62 17.01 -5.24 -29.23
N VAL A 63 17.73 -5.36 -30.35
CA VAL A 63 19.07 -4.75 -30.53
C VAL A 63 19.09 -3.88 -31.80
N GLU A 64 17.98 -3.22 -32.11
CA GLU A 64 17.92 -2.17 -33.12
C GLU A 64 17.36 -0.91 -32.48
N ASN A 65 18.20 -0.16 -31.76
CA ASN A 65 17.94 1.26 -31.53
C ASN A 65 19.13 2.10 -31.05
N ILE A 66 20.37 1.60 -31.15
CA ILE A 66 21.57 2.41 -30.83
C ILE A 66 22.26 2.92 -32.11
N ALA A 67 22.19 2.17 -33.22
CA ALA A 67 22.73 2.59 -34.52
C ALA A 67 21.88 3.67 -35.26
N SER A 68 20.67 3.94 -34.79
CA SER A 68 19.73 4.92 -35.37
C SER A 68 19.82 6.31 -34.72
N ALA A 69 20.43 6.40 -33.52
CA ALA A 69 20.58 7.66 -32.78
C ALA A 69 21.83 8.46 -33.22
N LEU A 70 22.87 7.80 -33.73
CA LEU A 70 24.11 8.45 -34.17
C LEU A 70 24.09 9.00 -35.62
N ARG A 71 22.99 8.81 -36.37
CA ARG A 71 22.84 9.33 -37.74
C ARG A 71 22.09 10.66 -37.87
N ARG A 72 21.59 11.24 -36.76
CA ARG A 72 20.86 12.51 -36.77
C ARG A 72 21.68 13.77 -36.42
N HIS A 73 23.00 13.66 -36.31
CA HIS A 73 23.87 14.80 -35.98
C HIS A 73 24.89 15.17 -37.08
N LYS A 74 24.58 14.85 -38.35
CA LYS A 74 25.39 15.25 -39.52
C LYS A 74 24.51 15.67 -40.69
N PHE A 75 23.65 16.68 -40.51
CA PHE A 75 23.07 17.44 -41.63
C PHE A 75 22.63 18.82 -41.12
N SER A 76 23.60 19.71 -40.99
CA SER A 76 23.40 21.17 -40.97
C SER A 76 24.77 21.82 -41.17
N ASN A 77 25.28 21.71 -42.39
CA ASN A 77 26.38 22.54 -42.89
C ASN A 77 26.01 22.91 -44.32
N ASN A 78 25.09 23.87 -44.45
CA ASN A 78 24.95 24.65 -45.66
C ASN A 78 24.25 25.97 -45.32
N ILE A 79 25.01 26.93 -44.81
CA ILE A 79 24.62 28.35 -44.85
C ILE A 79 25.70 29.05 -45.66
N GLY A 80 25.36 29.27 -46.92
CA GLY A 80 26.08 30.17 -47.80
C GLY A 80 26.00 31.60 -47.26
N VAL A 81 27.19 32.17 -47.12
CA VAL A 81 27.55 33.57 -47.38
C VAL A 81 26.40 34.44 -47.91
N SER A 82 26.00 35.44 -47.11
CA SER A 82 25.79 36.81 -47.59
C SER A 82 25.98 37.79 -46.44
N ARG A 83 26.92 38.70 -46.65
CA ARG A 83 27.25 39.87 -45.83
C ARG A 83 25.99 40.68 -45.49
N SER A 84 25.86 41.12 -44.25
CA SER A 84 25.53 42.52 -43.96
C SER A 84 25.95 42.89 -42.54
N SER A 85 26.47 44.10 -42.43
CA SER A 85 27.15 44.71 -41.31
C SER A 85 26.20 45.09 -40.16
N LYS A 86 26.63 44.81 -38.92
CA LYS A 86 26.66 45.71 -37.73
C LYS A 86 26.68 44.86 -36.45
N LEU A 87 27.84 44.87 -35.78
CA LEU A 87 28.04 44.35 -34.42
C LEU A 87 27.36 45.29 -33.41
N PRO A 88 26.48 44.80 -32.53
CA PRO A 88 26.27 45.41 -31.23
C PRO A 88 27.33 44.90 -30.26
N ASP A 89 28.09 45.84 -29.72
CA ASP A 89 29.02 45.65 -28.61
C ASP A 89 28.22 45.19 -27.39
N SER A 90 28.36 43.92 -27.01
CA SER A 90 27.66 43.35 -25.86
C SER A 90 28.57 42.29 -25.23
N ASN A 91 29.44 42.76 -24.33
CA ASN A 91 30.09 41.89 -23.37
C ASN A 91 29.00 41.15 -22.58
N PRO A 92 29.01 39.80 -22.55
CA PRO A 92 28.08 39.06 -21.71
C PRO A 92 28.30 39.44 -20.24
N PRO A 93 27.23 39.64 -19.45
CA PRO A 93 27.35 40.02 -18.05
C PRO A 93 28.13 38.95 -17.29
N VAL A 94 29.21 39.39 -16.63
CA VAL A 94 30.03 38.55 -15.75
C VAL A 94 29.13 38.08 -14.60
N PRO A 95 28.98 36.76 -14.37
CA PRO A 95 28.13 36.25 -13.29
C PRO A 95 28.67 36.72 -11.94
N HIS A 96 27.84 37.47 -11.22
CA HIS A 96 28.16 38.03 -9.91
C HIS A 96 28.16 36.93 -8.84
N GLY A 97 29.35 36.64 -8.30
CA GLY A 97 29.65 36.44 -6.87
C GLY A 97 29.07 35.26 -6.08
N GLU A 98 27.80 34.91 -6.23
CA GLU A 98 27.09 34.06 -5.25
C GLU A 98 27.04 32.56 -5.62
N ASP A 99 27.39 32.18 -6.85
CA ASP A 99 27.35 30.78 -7.33
C ASP A 99 28.63 29.96 -7.03
N ARG A 100 29.60 30.50 -6.29
CA ARG A 100 30.85 29.78 -6.00
C ARG A 100 30.64 28.55 -5.11
N ASP A 101 29.67 28.60 -4.20
CA ASP A 101 29.37 27.47 -3.30
C ASP A 101 28.69 26.31 -4.04
N ASN A 102 27.97 26.62 -5.14
CA ASN A 102 27.28 25.64 -5.97
C ASN A 102 28.26 24.79 -6.81
N MET A 103 29.40 25.37 -7.18
CA MET A 103 30.48 24.66 -7.89
C MET A 103 31.14 23.59 -7.02
N GLU A 104 31.30 23.81 -5.71
CA GLU A 104 31.87 22.79 -4.81
C GLU A 104 30.89 21.63 -4.58
N GLU A 105 29.58 21.90 -4.54
CA GLU A 105 28.54 20.86 -4.48
C GLU A 105 28.47 20.04 -5.77
N LEU A 106 28.53 20.69 -6.94
CA LEU A 106 28.63 20.01 -8.24
C LEU A 106 29.89 19.13 -8.32
N VAL A 107 31.05 19.63 -7.89
CA VAL A 107 32.30 18.85 -7.86
C VAL A 107 32.26 17.72 -6.81
N ALA A 108 31.48 17.88 -5.73
CA ALA A 108 31.22 16.82 -4.76
C ALA A 108 30.27 15.73 -5.30
N SER A 109 29.44 16.04 -6.30
CA SER A 109 28.50 15.12 -6.94
C SER A 109 29.10 14.26 -8.06
N LEU A 110 30.28 14.64 -8.57
CA LEU A 110 30.97 13.93 -9.66
C LEU A 110 31.46 12.55 -9.21
N ASP A 111 31.33 11.56 -10.10
CA ASP A 111 31.90 10.23 -9.88
C ASP A 111 33.44 10.23 -9.98
N SER A 112 34.07 9.12 -9.59
CA SER A 112 35.53 8.98 -9.58
C SER A 112 36.18 9.15 -10.96
N THR A 113 35.44 8.87 -12.04
CA THR A 113 35.93 8.95 -13.43
C THR A 113 35.98 10.40 -13.91
N HIS A 114 34.95 11.19 -13.60
CA HIS A 114 34.93 12.61 -13.91
C HIS A 114 35.97 13.39 -13.09
N LEU A 115 36.22 12.97 -11.84
CA LEU A 115 37.29 13.54 -11.03
C LEU A 115 38.66 13.31 -11.68
N TYR A 116 38.90 12.10 -12.20
CA TYR A 116 40.14 11.75 -12.90
C TYR A 116 40.35 12.58 -14.17
N ILE A 117 39.30 12.76 -14.98
CA ILE A 117 39.37 13.58 -16.21
C ILE A 117 39.67 15.05 -15.90
N LEU A 118 39.04 15.60 -14.85
CA LEU A 118 39.32 16.97 -14.41
C LEU A 118 40.74 17.13 -13.87
N THR A 119 41.24 16.15 -13.12
CA THR A 119 42.63 16.16 -12.64
C THR A 119 43.62 16.06 -13.81
N ALA A 120 43.39 15.17 -14.78
CA ALA A 120 44.21 15.06 -15.98
C ALA A 120 44.22 16.36 -16.81
N HIS A 121 43.05 16.98 -17.01
CA HIS A 121 42.94 18.25 -17.73
C HIS A 121 43.62 19.41 -16.98
N ARG A 122 43.58 19.42 -15.64
CA ARG A 122 44.32 20.41 -14.82
C ARG A 122 45.83 20.19 -14.90
N CYS A 123 46.30 18.94 -14.93
CA CYS A 123 47.71 18.62 -15.15
C CYS A 123 48.15 19.07 -16.55
N GLN A 124 47.33 18.83 -17.59
CA GLN A 124 47.60 19.29 -18.96
C GLN A 124 47.77 20.82 -19.03
N MET A 125 46.87 21.57 -18.39
CA MET A 125 46.90 23.05 -18.33
C MET A 125 48.09 23.60 -17.52
N ALA A 126 48.76 22.78 -16.71
CA ALA A 126 49.98 23.17 -16.01
C ALA A 126 51.23 23.08 -16.92
N PHE A 127 51.20 22.24 -17.95
CA PHE A 127 52.29 22.10 -18.92
C PHE A 127 52.31 23.20 -19.99
N ASP A 128 51.17 23.83 -20.30
CA ASP A 128 51.05 24.83 -21.38
C ASP A 128 51.57 26.24 -21.03
N THR A 129 52.25 26.42 -19.89
CA THR A 129 52.77 27.73 -19.48
C THR A 129 54.24 27.61 -19.10
N ASN A 130 55.08 28.57 -19.52
CA ASN A 130 56.52 28.68 -19.23
C ASN A 130 56.80 28.96 -17.73
N LEU A 131 56.19 28.19 -16.83
CA LEU A 131 56.34 28.29 -15.38
C LEU A 131 57.65 27.63 -14.96
N THR A 132 58.37 28.26 -14.03
CA THR A 132 59.53 27.64 -13.41
C THR A 132 59.09 26.42 -12.58
N PRO A 133 59.93 25.38 -12.46
CA PRO A 133 59.62 24.17 -11.68
C PRO A 133 59.15 24.46 -10.24
N GLU A 134 59.66 25.53 -9.63
CA GLU A 134 59.29 25.95 -8.28
C GLU A 134 57.83 26.41 -8.19
N VAL A 135 57.35 27.20 -9.15
CA VAL A 135 55.95 27.65 -9.17
C VAL A 135 55.02 26.47 -9.47
N MET A 136 55.46 25.51 -10.28
CA MET A 136 54.71 24.27 -10.53
C MET A 136 54.56 23.44 -9.25
N ALA A 137 55.64 23.26 -8.48
CA ALA A 137 55.61 22.54 -7.20
C ALA A 137 54.67 23.20 -6.19
N GLN A 138 54.72 24.53 -6.04
CA GLN A 138 53.80 25.28 -5.17
C GLN A 138 52.34 25.14 -5.60
N ARG A 139 52.07 25.13 -6.91
CA ARG A 139 50.70 24.93 -7.44
C ARG A 139 50.20 23.51 -7.20
N MET A 140 51.05 22.49 -7.37
CA MET A 140 50.72 21.10 -7.08
C MET A 140 50.40 20.91 -5.60
N GLN A 141 51.22 21.46 -4.70
CA GLN A 141 50.96 21.41 -3.27
C GLN A 141 49.60 22.04 -2.89
N LYS A 142 49.27 23.20 -3.48
CA LYS A 142 47.95 23.83 -3.27
C LYS A 142 46.79 22.97 -3.79
N ILE A 143 46.98 22.21 -4.87
CA ILE A 143 45.97 21.29 -5.39
C ILE A 143 45.80 20.12 -4.44
N GLU A 144 46.90 19.51 -3.99
CA GLU A 144 46.90 18.41 -3.02
C GLU A 144 46.21 18.82 -1.70
N ASP A 145 46.51 20.00 -1.17
CA ASP A 145 45.87 20.52 0.03
C ASP A 145 44.36 20.72 -0.16
N ARG A 146 43.93 21.21 -1.32
CA ARG A 146 42.51 21.37 -1.66
C ARG A 146 41.83 20.01 -1.81
N ASP A 147 42.45 19.05 -2.47
CA ASP A 147 41.91 17.70 -2.65
C ASP A 147 41.85 16.94 -1.32
N ALA A 148 42.85 17.13 -0.44
CA ALA A 148 42.86 16.61 0.92
C ALA A 148 41.73 17.22 1.76
N ALA A 149 41.54 18.54 1.70
CA ALA A 149 40.44 19.22 2.38
C ALA A 149 39.07 18.74 1.87
N ALA A 150 38.88 18.67 0.56
CA ALA A 150 37.66 18.15 -0.06
C ALA A 150 37.39 16.69 0.34
N SER A 151 38.42 15.86 0.43
CA SER A 151 38.30 14.46 0.87
C SER A 151 37.84 14.35 2.33
N ARG A 152 38.33 15.22 3.23
CA ARG A 152 37.88 15.28 4.63
C ARG A 152 36.40 15.68 4.73
N VAL A 153 35.97 16.66 3.94
CA VAL A 153 34.55 17.09 3.90
C VAL A 153 33.66 15.95 3.39
N ARG A 154 34.05 15.27 2.31
CA ARG A 154 33.31 14.11 1.75
C ARG A 154 33.20 12.97 2.76
N LEU A 155 34.27 12.67 3.50
CA LEU A 155 34.26 11.64 4.53
C LEU A 155 33.30 11.99 5.67
N LYS A 156 33.32 13.25 6.14
CA LYS A 156 32.40 13.73 7.18
C LYS A 156 30.95 13.63 6.72
N HIS A 157 30.64 14.10 5.52
CA HIS A 157 29.28 14.01 4.96
C HIS A 157 28.80 12.57 4.80
N ARG A 158 29.69 11.65 4.37
CA ARG A 158 29.39 10.21 4.28
C ARG A 158 29.04 9.64 5.66
N GLN A 159 29.83 9.94 6.69
CA GLN A 159 29.56 9.49 8.06
C GLN A 159 28.25 10.06 8.62
N GLU A 160 27.93 11.32 8.34
CA GLU A 160 26.66 11.93 8.75
C GLU A 160 25.45 11.29 8.06
N ARG A 161 25.55 11.03 6.74
CA ARG A 161 24.51 10.30 6.00
C ARG A 161 24.28 8.90 6.56
N GLU A 162 25.35 8.15 6.82
CA GLU A 162 25.26 6.78 7.38
C GLU A 162 24.61 6.79 8.78
N LYS A 163 25.00 7.75 9.64
CA LYS A 163 24.37 7.93 10.96
C LYS A 163 22.88 8.29 10.84
N ALA A 164 22.52 9.18 9.90
CA ALA A 164 21.14 9.57 9.67
C ALA A 164 20.29 8.40 9.14
N GLU A 165 20.84 7.60 8.21
CA GLU A 165 20.18 6.41 7.67
C GLU A 165 19.98 5.35 8.75
N ARG A 166 21.00 5.10 9.59
CA ARG A 166 20.87 4.18 10.73
C ARG A 166 19.78 4.62 11.71
N LYS A 167 19.67 5.93 11.98
CA LYS A 167 18.61 6.49 12.83
C LYS A 167 17.23 6.29 12.20
N ARG A 168 17.08 6.56 10.89
CA ARG A 168 15.82 6.32 10.15
C ARG A 168 15.41 4.85 10.15
N ARG A 169 16.36 3.94 9.92
CA ARG A 169 16.11 2.50 9.95
C ARG A 169 15.66 2.01 11.32
N LYS A 170 16.29 2.50 12.40
CA LYS A 170 15.89 2.18 13.77
C LYS A 170 14.48 2.69 14.07
N GLN A 171 14.18 3.93 13.70
CA GLN A 171 12.85 4.52 13.89
C GLN A 171 11.77 3.73 13.12
N ALA A 172 12.01 3.39 11.86
CA ALA A 172 11.09 2.58 11.07
C ALA A 172 10.86 1.18 11.68
N GLN A 173 11.90 0.57 12.27
CA GLN A 173 11.77 -0.71 12.95
C GLN A 173 10.95 -0.60 14.25
N ASP A 174 11.16 0.47 15.03
CA ASP A 174 10.39 0.74 16.24
C ASP A 174 8.92 1.03 15.92
N ASP A 175 8.64 1.80 14.86
CA ASP A 175 7.28 2.09 14.40
C ASP A 175 6.57 0.83 13.91
N LEU A 176 7.27 -0.04 13.16
CA LEU A 176 6.73 -1.33 12.74
C LEU A 176 6.43 -2.24 13.94
N ARG A 177 7.29 -2.25 14.95
CA ARG A 177 7.06 -3.02 16.19
C ARG A 177 5.85 -2.51 16.96
N LYS A 178 5.69 -1.18 17.09
CA LYS A 178 4.52 -0.58 17.74
C LYS A 178 3.23 -0.90 16.98
N LYS A 179 3.24 -0.78 15.66
CA LYS A 179 2.08 -1.12 14.83
C LYS A 179 1.67 -2.59 15.00
N LYS A 180 2.64 -3.51 14.99
CA LYS A 180 2.37 -4.93 15.22
C LYS A 180 1.78 -5.21 16.62
N GLN A 181 2.27 -4.52 17.64
CA GLN A 181 1.71 -4.62 19.00
C GLN A 181 0.27 -4.12 19.07
N GLN A 182 -0.04 -3.01 18.41
CA GLN A 182 -1.42 -2.49 18.33
C GLN A 182 -2.36 -3.43 17.60
N GLU A 183 -1.92 -4.01 16.47
CA GLU A 183 -2.71 -5.00 15.72
C GLU A 183 -2.96 -6.27 16.54
N GLU A 184 -1.98 -6.74 17.31
CA GLU A 184 -2.12 -7.90 18.20
C GLU A 184 -3.08 -7.63 19.37
N GLU A 185 -2.99 -6.45 20.01
CA GLU A 185 -3.92 -6.03 21.07
C GLU A 185 -5.36 -5.87 20.55
N GLU A 186 -5.54 -5.30 19.36
CA GLU A 186 -6.86 -5.18 18.73
C GLU A 186 -7.46 -6.54 18.40
N ALA A 187 -6.64 -7.47 17.85
CA ALA A 187 -7.06 -8.83 17.58
C ALA A 187 -7.50 -9.55 18.87
N GLU A 188 -6.75 -9.41 19.96
CA GLU A 188 -7.10 -9.99 21.26
C GLU A 188 -8.43 -9.41 21.79
N ARG A 189 -8.64 -8.09 21.68
CA ARG A 189 -9.90 -7.46 22.07
C ARG A 189 -11.10 -8.00 21.29
N LEU A 190 -10.95 -8.19 19.98
CA LEU A 190 -12.00 -8.76 19.14
C LEU A 190 -12.30 -10.22 19.50
N GLU A 191 -11.26 -11.01 19.80
CA GLU A 191 -11.43 -12.40 20.24
C GLU A 191 -12.16 -12.48 21.59
N GLN A 192 -11.79 -11.63 22.55
CA GLN A 192 -12.47 -11.55 23.85
C GLN A 192 -13.94 -11.13 23.70
N GLU A 193 -14.25 -10.17 22.83
CA GLU A 193 -15.63 -9.75 22.56
C GLU A 193 -16.44 -10.88 21.92
N HIS A 194 -15.86 -11.59 20.94
CA HIS A 194 -16.50 -12.73 20.29
C HIS A 194 -16.79 -13.85 21.31
N LYS A 195 -15.83 -14.15 22.20
CA LYS A 195 -16.00 -15.13 23.28
C LYS A 195 -17.08 -14.72 24.28
N ARG A 196 -17.20 -13.42 24.60
CA ARG A 196 -18.28 -12.89 25.45
C ARG A 196 -19.65 -13.10 24.80
N LYS A 197 -19.81 -12.71 23.53
CA LYS A 197 -21.06 -12.91 22.78
C LYS A 197 -21.47 -14.37 22.70
N LEU A 198 -20.50 -15.28 22.51
CA LEU A 198 -20.78 -16.72 22.47
C LEU A 198 -21.30 -17.25 23.83
N ARG A 199 -20.73 -16.77 24.94
CA ARG A 199 -21.21 -17.12 26.30
C ARG A 199 -22.60 -16.56 26.57
N GLU A 200 -22.87 -15.31 26.21
CA GLU A 200 -24.20 -14.69 26.32
C GLU A 200 -25.25 -15.46 25.50
N ALA A 201 -24.91 -15.85 24.27
CA ALA A 201 -25.79 -16.65 23.42
C ALA A 201 -26.05 -18.06 23.98
N GLN A 202 -25.08 -18.68 24.65
CA GLN A 202 -25.28 -19.96 25.33
C GLN A 202 -26.17 -19.81 26.58
N GLN A 203 -26.00 -18.75 27.37
CA GLN A 203 -26.85 -18.48 28.54
C GLN A 203 -28.30 -18.16 28.12
N ALA A 204 -28.50 -17.41 27.03
CA ALA A 204 -29.83 -17.11 26.50
C ALA A 204 -30.61 -18.38 26.06
N LYS A 205 -29.91 -19.46 25.68
CA LYS A 205 -30.53 -20.74 25.31
C LYS A 205 -31.00 -21.58 26.52
N VAL A 206 -30.57 -21.26 27.75
CA VAL A 206 -30.93 -22.03 28.96
C VAL A 206 -32.17 -21.47 29.67
N SER A 207 -32.66 -20.29 29.28
CA SER A 207 -33.97 -19.81 29.74
C SER A 207 -35.09 -20.62 29.07
N PRO A 208 -35.99 -21.29 29.84
CA PRO A 208 -37.09 -22.02 29.26
C PRO A 208 -38.02 -21.08 28.51
N PRO A 209 -38.47 -21.45 27.31
CA PRO A 209 -39.35 -20.63 26.51
C PRO A 209 -40.74 -20.62 27.15
N HIS A 210 -41.05 -19.58 27.90
CA HIS A 210 -42.44 -19.16 28.07
C HIS A 210 -42.88 -18.67 26.69
N THR A 211 -43.48 -19.57 25.89
CA THR A 211 -44.06 -19.27 24.58
C THR A 211 -45.25 -18.33 24.78
N PRO A 212 -45.18 -17.04 24.40
CA PRO A 212 -46.39 -16.31 24.07
C PRO A 212 -47.01 -16.94 22.81
N PRO A 213 -48.35 -16.93 22.72
CA PRO A 213 -49.06 -17.55 21.62
C PRO A 213 -48.64 -16.93 20.28
N PHE A 214 -48.46 -17.83 19.31
CA PHE A 214 -48.38 -17.58 17.87
C PHE A 214 -49.05 -16.26 17.48
N LYS A 215 -48.24 -15.23 17.24
CA LYS A 215 -48.70 -14.06 16.49
C LYS A 215 -48.74 -14.44 15.01
N PRO A 216 -49.79 -14.02 14.30
CA PRO A 216 -50.13 -14.53 12.99
C PRO A 216 -48.99 -14.31 12.01
N THR A 217 -48.78 -15.31 11.16
CA THR A 217 -48.09 -15.27 9.87
C THR A 217 -48.02 -13.83 9.36
N PHE A 218 -46.90 -13.16 9.62
CA PHE A 218 -46.65 -11.84 9.07
C PHE A 218 -46.55 -12.11 7.57
N GLN A 219 -47.57 -11.69 6.80
CA GLN A 219 -47.48 -11.67 5.35
C GLN A 219 -46.26 -10.83 5.03
N GLU A 220 -45.14 -11.49 4.71
CA GLU A 220 -43.96 -10.82 4.24
C GLU A 220 -44.36 -10.01 3.02
N SER A 221 -44.11 -8.71 3.05
CA SER A 221 -44.40 -7.88 1.91
C SER A 221 -43.65 -8.47 0.70
N PRO A 222 -44.26 -8.48 -0.49
CA PRO A 222 -43.58 -8.94 -1.70
C PRO A 222 -42.20 -8.27 -1.89
N SER A 223 -42.06 -7.01 -1.47
CA SER A 223 -40.78 -6.27 -1.46
C SER A 223 -39.73 -6.88 -0.53
N ALA A 224 -40.08 -7.38 0.66
CA ALA A 224 -39.13 -8.02 1.57
C ALA A 224 -38.46 -9.25 0.94
N THR A 225 -39.23 -10.04 0.18
CA THR A 225 -38.70 -11.18 -0.58
C THR A 225 -37.74 -10.74 -1.68
N LEU A 226 -38.06 -9.65 -2.39
CA LEU A 226 -37.18 -9.09 -3.42
C LEU A 226 -35.84 -8.59 -2.82
N TYR A 227 -35.85 -7.95 -1.64
CA TYR A 227 -34.61 -7.54 -0.98
C TYR A 227 -33.73 -8.72 -0.58
N ARG A 228 -34.31 -9.79 -0.05
CA ARG A 228 -33.54 -11.00 0.28
C ARG A 228 -32.91 -11.61 -0.96
N LEU A 229 -33.65 -11.68 -2.06
CA LEU A 229 -33.13 -12.16 -3.34
C LEU A 229 -32.01 -11.25 -3.86
N TYR A 230 -32.19 -9.93 -3.77
CA TYR A 230 -31.19 -8.93 -4.15
C TYR A 230 -29.89 -9.09 -3.36
N GLU A 231 -29.96 -9.16 -2.03
CA GLU A 231 -28.79 -9.31 -1.16
C GLU A 231 -28.12 -10.68 -1.34
N SER A 232 -28.90 -11.77 -1.49
CA SER A 232 -28.36 -13.11 -1.75
C SER A 232 -27.57 -13.16 -3.07
N LYS A 233 -28.14 -12.63 -4.16
CA LYS A 233 -27.45 -12.57 -5.46
C LYS A 233 -26.16 -11.75 -5.36
N TRP A 234 -26.19 -10.63 -4.65
CA TRP A 234 -24.98 -9.83 -4.42
C TRP A 234 -23.94 -10.52 -3.57
N ALA A 235 -24.35 -11.33 -2.59
CA ALA A 235 -23.42 -12.16 -1.81
C ALA A 235 -22.75 -13.20 -2.71
N ASP A 236 -23.51 -13.88 -3.56
CA ASP A 236 -22.98 -14.88 -4.50
C ASP A 236 -22.01 -14.25 -5.52
N LEU A 237 -22.34 -13.06 -6.05
CA LEU A 237 -21.47 -12.31 -6.98
C LEU A 237 -20.15 -11.91 -6.32
N LYS A 238 -20.16 -11.48 -5.06
CA LYS A 238 -18.94 -11.11 -4.32
C LYS A 238 -18.09 -12.31 -3.96
N ALA A 239 -18.73 -13.45 -3.66
CA ALA A 239 -18.04 -14.71 -3.38
C ALA A 239 -17.40 -15.32 -4.63
N GLY A 240 -17.72 -14.82 -5.83
CA GLY A 240 -17.31 -15.43 -7.09
C GLY A 240 -17.99 -16.79 -7.33
N ASN A 241 -19.12 -17.05 -6.67
CA ASN A 241 -19.83 -18.31 -6.76
C ASN A 241 -20.76 -18.32 -7.98
N THR A 242 -20.17 -18.36 -9.18
CA THR A 242 -20.91 -18.33 -10.45
C THR A 242 -21.82 -19.55 -10.63
N MET A 243 -21.52 -20.68 -9.98
CA MET A 243 -22.30 -21.91 -10.12
C MET A 243 -23.71 -21.80 -9.52
N SER A 244 -23.89 -21.02 -8.45
CA SER A 244 -25.22 -20.84 -7.82
C SER A 244 -26.13 -19.88 -8.57
N ILE A 245 -25.57 -18.97 -9.39
CA ILE A 245 -26.34 -17.91 -10.06
C ILE A 245 -26.82 -18.34 -11.45
N GLY A 246 -26.18 -19.36 -12.06
CA GLY A 246 -26.41 -19.74 -13.45
C GLY A 246 -25.85 -18.71 -14.43
N HIS A 247 -26.33 -18.71 -15.67
CA HIS A 247 -25.93 -17.72 -16.66
C HIS A 247 -26.46 -16.34 -16.30
N LEU A 248 -25.57 -15.47 -15.82
CA LEU A 248 -25.90 -14.09 -15.45
C LEU A 248 -26.09 -13.26 -16.73
N THR A 249 -27.34 -12.99 -17.05
CA THR A 249 -27.79 -12.13 -18.16
C THR A 249 -28.27 -10.80 -17.64
N PHE A 250 -28.49 -9.83 -18.54
CA PHE A 250 -29.04 -8.53 -18.18
C PHE A 250 -30.36 -8.64 -17.39
N MET A 251 -31.26 -9.56 -17.78
CA MET A 251 -32.56 -9.73 -17.13
C MET A 251 -32.52 -10.45 -15.78
N THR A 252 -31.44 -11.17 -15.49
CA THR A 252 -31.29 -11.95 -14.24
C THR A 252 -30.37 -11.25 -13.23
N PHE A 253 -29.64 -10.23 -13.67
CA PHE A 253 -28.79 -9.39 -12.83
C PHE A 253 -29.60 -8.73 -11.69
N PRO A 254 -29.05 -8.66 -10.46
CA PRO A 254 -29.73 -8.06 -9.32
C PRO A 254 -29.73 -6.52 -9.42
N TRP A 255 -30.64 -5.98 -10.22
CA TRP A 255 -30.86 -4.53 -10.30
C TRP A 255 -31.56 -3.98 -9.06
N PRO A 256 -31.28 -2.73 -8.64
CA PRO A 256 -31.91 -2.11 -7.49
C PRO A 256 -33.28 -1.55 -7.88
N THR A 257 -34.20 -2.44 -8.28
CA THR A 257 -35.57 -2.11 -8.67
C THR A 257 -36.54 -3.12 -8.08
N LEU A 258 -37.76 -2.67 -7.77
CA LEU A 258 -38.83 -3.55 -7.30
C LEU A 258 -39.46 -4.37 -8.44
N GLU A 259 -39.35 -3.87 -9.67
CA GLU A 259 -39.87 -4.52 -10.87
C GLU A 259 -38.76 -5.23 -11.65
N ARG A 260 -39.17 -6.24 -12.44
CA ARG A 260 -38.27 -6.95 -13.33
C ARG A 260 -37.94 -6.09 -14.54
N ILE A 261 -36.65 -5.93 -14.80
CA ILE A 261 -36.15 -5.11 -15.90
C ILE A 261 -35.95 -5.97 -17.15
N SER A 262 -36.39 -5.45 -18.30
CA SER A 262 -36.11 -6.03 -19.62
C SER A 262 -35.05 -5.25 -20.41
N GLY A 263 -34.82 -3.97 -20.09
CA GLY A 263 -33.80 -3.14 -20.75
C GLY A 263 -33.38 -1.93 -19.91
N GLU A 264 -32.35 -1.21 -20.37
CA GLU A 264 -31.81 -0.05 -19.66
C GLU A 264 -32.85 1.06 -19.41
N VAL A 265 -33.87 1.15 -20.27
CA VAL A 265 -34.94 2.16 -20.19
C VAL A 265 -35.76 2.05 -18.89
N ASN A 266 -35.82 0.87 -18.27
CA ASN A 266 -36.55 0.68 -17.01
C ASN A 266 -35.76 1.14 -15.78
N LEU A 267 -34.46 1.46 -15.92
CA LEU A 267 -33.62 2.01 -14.84
C LEU A 267 -33.85 3.52 -14.70
N THR A 268 -35.07 3.90 -14.35
CA THR A 268 -35.44 5.29 -14.10
C THR A 268 -35.03 5.74 -12.70
N PHE A 269 -34.87 7.05 -12.52
CA PHE A 269 -34.60 7.66 -11.21
C PHE A 269 -35.63 7.22 -10.16
N GLN A 270 -36.92 7.21 -10.53
CA GLN A 270 -38.02 6.86 -9.65
C GLN A 270 -37.96 5.38 -9.20
N ASN A 271 -37.69 4.45 -10.12
CA ASN A 271 -37.62 3.03 -9.79
C ASN A 271 -36.47 2.71 -8.84
N VAL A 272 -35.31 3.34 -9.06
CA VAL A 272 -34.13 3.18 -8.17
C VAL A 272 -34.38 3.86 -6.82
N ARG A 273 -34.98 5.05 -6.81
CA ARG A 273 -35.38 5.75 -5.59
C ARG A 273 -36.31 4.90 -4.73
N ASP A 274 -37.39 4.39 -5.31
CA ASP A 274 -38.41 3.64 -4.60
C ASP A 274 -37.83 2.35 -4.01
N PHE A 275 -36.97 1.66 -4.77
CA PHE A 275 -36.26 0.49 -4.24
C PHE A 275 -35.29 0.82 -3.10
N LEU A 276 -34.58 1.96 -3.12
CA LEU A 276 -33.60 2.26 -2.06
C LEU A 276 -34.26 2.79 -0.79
N LEU A 277 -35.41 3.45 -0.92
CA LEU A 277 -36.11 4.12 0.17
C LEU A 277 -37.31 3.33 0.70
N ASP A 278 -37.62 2.17 0.13
CA ASP A 278 -38.78 1.38 0.57
C ASP A 278 -38.59 0.88 2.02
N PRO A 279 -39.59 1.12 2.89
CA PRO A 279 -39.53 0.80 4.32
C PRO A 279 -39.40 -0.70 4.60
N ALA A 280 -39.75 -1.57 3.66
CA ALA A 280 -39.61 -3.02 3.77
C ALA A 280 -38.17 -3.52 3.64
N ARG A 281 -37.20 -2.65 3.28
CA ARG A 281 -35.79 -3.03 3.27
C ARG A 281 -35.35 -3.45 4.69
N PRO A 282 -34.72 -4.63 4.89
CA PRO A 282 -34.39 -5.13 6.23
C PRO A 282 -33.57 -4.17 7.09
N ASN A 283 -32.66 -3.39 6.47
CA ASN A 283 -31.77 -2.45 7.15
C ASN A 283 -32.34 -1.03 7.27
N SER A 284 -33.59 -0.79 6.84
CA SER A 284 -34.21 0.55 6.83
C SER A 284 -34.41 1.14 8.23
N LYS A 285 -34.57 0.28 9.25
CA LYS A 285 -34.80 0.68 10.64
C LYS A 285 -33.52 1.07 11.37
N ASP A 286 -32.41 0.42 11.05
CA ASP A 286 -31.15 0.56 11.79
C ASP A 286 -30.21 1.60 11.16
N LYS A 287 -30.41 1.95 9.88
CA LYS A 287 -29.52 2.83 9.13
C LYS A 287 -30.24 4.06 8.60
N SER A 288 -29.54 5.18 8.58
CA SER A 288 -30.06 6.38 7.91
C SER A 288 -30.18 6.14 6.40
N LYS A 289 -31.14 6.81 5.75
CA LYS A 289 -31.32 6.76 4.28
C LYS A 289 -30.02 7.17 3.54
N LYS A 290 -29.27 8.09 4.12
CA LYS A 290 -27.96 8.55 3.62
C LYS A 290 -26.91 7.44 3.67
N ASP A 291 -26.85 6.67 4.75
CA ASP A 291 -25.88 5.58 4.88
C ASP A 291 -26.23 4.41 3.96
N ILE A 292 -27.52 4.11 3.83
CA ILE A 292 -28.06 3.18 2.83
C ILE A 292 -27.59 3.56 1.41
N LEU A 293 -27.73 4.83 1.02
CA LEU A 293 -27.29 5.30 -0.30
C LEU A 293 -25.77 5.20 -0.49
N LYS A 294 -24.98 5.52 0.54
CA LYS A 294 -23.51 5.41 0.47
C LYS A 294 -23.05 3.96 0.32
N GLU A 295 -23.64 3.03 1.07
CA GLU A 295 -23.34 1.60 0.95
C GLU A 295 -23.64 1.08 -0.45
N GLU A 296 -24.76 1.52 -1.00
CA GLU A 296 -25.18 1.15 -2.34
C GLU A 296 -24.27 1.78 -3.41
N LEU A 297 -23.91 3.05 -3.26
CA LEU A 297 -22.97 3.73 -4.15
C LEU A 297 -21.59 3.04 -4.16
N LEU A 298 -21.11 2.57 -3.01
CA LEU A 298 -19.87 1.79 -2.92
C LEU A 298 -19.98 0.44 -3.66
N ARG A 299 -21.16 -0.18 -3.63
CA ARG A 299 -21.44 -1.44 -4.34
C ARG A 299 -21.45 -1.25 -5.86
N TRP A 300 -22.00 -0.15 -6.35
CA TRP A 300 -22.05 0.22 -7.77
C TRP A 300 -20.86 1.05 -8.26
N HIS A 301 -19.87 1.31 -7.40
CA HIS A 301 -18.67 2.04 -7.78
C HIS A 301 -17.89 1.28 -8.87
N PRO A 302 -17.38 1.96 -9.92
CA PRO A 302 -16.71 1.30 -11.04
C PRO A 302 -15.56 0.37 -10.60
N ASP A 303 -14.75 0.81 -9.63
CA ASP A 303 -13.64 0.00 -9.07
C ASP A 303 -14.11 -1.36 -8.52
N LYS A 304 -15.23 -1.40 -7.81
CA LYS A 304 -15.78 -2.65 -7.25
C LYS A 304 -16.50 -3.46 -8.32
N PHE A 305 -17.20 -2.78 -9.22
CA PHE A 305 -18.01 -3.40 -10.26
C PHE A 305 -17.18 -4.10 -11.35
N ILE A 306 -15.93 -3.66 -11.59
CA ILE A 306 -14.99 -4.32 -12.51
C ILE A 306 -14.80 -5.82 -12.19
N LYS A 307 -14.94 -6.23 -10.92
CA LYS A 307 -14.82 -7.63 -10.51
C LYS A 307 -16.06 -8.46 -10.85
N VAL A 308 -17.21 -7.83 -11.02
CA VAL A 308 -18.51 -8.47 -11.27
C VAL A 308 -18.76 -8.64 -12.77
N LEU A 309 -18.31 -7.69 -13.60
CA LEU A 309 -18.53 -7.72 -15.05
C LEU A 309 -18.08 -9.01 -15.76
N PRO A 310 -16.93 -9.62 -15.44
CA PRO A 310 -16.52 -10.89 -16.06
C PRO A 310 -17.49 -12.06 -15.80
N LEU A 311 -18.28 -11.99 -14.72
CA LEU A 311 -19.26 -13.01 -14.36
C LEU A 311 -20.54 -12.93 -15.22
N VAL A 312 -20.77 -11.80 -15.90
CA VAL A 312 -21.90 -11.58 -16.81
C VAL A 312 -21.61 -12.25 -18.14
N CYS A 313 -22.66 -12.80 -18.77
CA CYS A 313 -22.64 -13.30 -20.14
C CYS A 313 -22.02 -12.28 -21.09
N GLU A 314 -21.12 -12.72 -21.97
CA GLU A 314 -20.31 -11.84 -22.81
C GLU A 314 -21.16 -10.88 -23.67
N ASN A 315 -22.29 -11.37 -24.19
CA ASN A 315 -23.23 -10.57 -25.00
C ASN A 315 -23.89 -9.43 -24.22
N ASP A 316 -24.01 -9.56 -22.89
CA ASP A 316 -24.70 -8.58 -22.04
C ASP A 316 -23.73 -7.69 -21.25
N ARG A 317 -22.40 -7.95 -21.31
CA ARG A 317 -21.41 -7.24 -20.49
C ARG A 317 -21.41 -5.73 -20.71
N GLU A 318 -21.50 -5.30 -21.97
CA GLU A 318 -21.51 -3.88 -22.32
C GLU A 318 -22.79 -3.18 -21.81
N MET A 319 -23.94 -3.83 -21.99
CA MET A 319 -25.23 -3.34 -21.51
C MET A 319 -25.28 -3.27 -19.98
N VAL A 320 -24.83 -4.32 -19.29
CA VAL A 320 -24.75 -4.32 -17.81
C VAL A 320 -23.79 -3.25 -17.31
N GLY A 321 -22.66 -3.04 -17.99
CA GLY A 321 -21.69 -1.99 -17.65
C GLY A 321 -22.26 -0.58 -17.82
N THR A 322 -23.03 -0.34 -18.87
CA THR A 322 -23.69 0.95 -19.13
C THR A 322 -24.81 1.21 -18.13
N ALA A 323 -25.67 0.22 -17.88
CA ALA A 323 -26.69 0.27 -16.84
C ALA A 323 -26.12 0.53 -15.44
N ALA A 324 -25.03 -0.13 -15.06
CA ALA A 324 -24.37 0.09 -13.77
C ALA A 324 -23.86 1.54 -13.61
N LYS A 325 -23.29 2.13 -14.67
CA LYS A 325 -22.90 3.55 -14.68
C LYS A 325 -24.11 4.48 -14.55
N THR A 326 -25.22 4.15 -15.19
CA THR A 326 -26.47 4.90 -15.05
C THR A 326 -26.99 4.85 -13.62
N ILE A 327 -27.03 3.68 -12.98
CA ILE A 327 -27.42 3.53 -11.58
C ILE A 327 -26.52 4.36 -10.65
N GLY A 328 -25.19 4.29 -10.84
CA GLY A 328 -24.26 5.10 -10.05
C GLY A 328 -24.53 6.61 -10.17
N ARG A 329 -24.87 7.09 -11.37
CA ARG A 329 -25.28 8.49 -11.60
C ARG A 329 -26.59 8.83 -10.88
N LEU A 330 -27.61 7.98 -11.00
CA LEU A 330 -28.90 8.18 -10.32
C LEU A 330 -28.74 8.22 -8.80
N MET A 331 -27.91 7.35 -8.21
CA MET A 331 -27.63 7.35 -6.76
C MET A 331 -26.89 8.61 -6.30
N MET A 332 -25.97 9.13 -7.12
CA MET A 332 -25.29 10.41 -6.85
C MET A 332 -26.25 11.60 -6.91
N GLU A 333 -27.26 11.55 -7.78
CA GLU A 333 -28.32 12.56 -7.86
C GLU A 333 -29.30 12.48 -6.67
N LEU A 334 -29.52 11.30 -6.11
CA LEU A 334 -30.32 11.07 -4.89
C LEU A 334 -29.63 11.55 -3.60
N LEU A 335 -28.31 11.49 -3.54
CA LEU A 335 -27.54 11.75 -2.30
C LEU A 335 -27.74 13.17 -1.70
N PRO A 336 -27.81 14.26 -2.49
CA PRO A 336 -28.05 15.61 -1.98
C PRO A 336 -29.36 15.76 -1.21
N GLU A 337 -30.41 15.01 -1.58
CA GLU A 337 -31.72 15.09 -0.91
C GLU A 337 -31.65 14.71 0.57
N PHE A 338 -30.74 13.81 0.93
CA PHE A 338 -30.56 13.31 2.30
C PHE A 338 -29.37 13.94 3.02
N THR A 339 -28.71 14.91 2.39
CA THR A 339 -27.55 15.62 2.96
C THR A 339 -27.93 16.99 3.50
N ARG A 340 -29.08 17.55 3.11
CA ARG A 340 -29.55 18.90 3.48
C ARG A 340 -30.41 18.95 4.76
N VAL A 341 -30.45 17.87 5.53
CA VAL A 341 -31.11 17.77 6.84
C VAL A 341 -30.04 17.55 7.88
#